data_AF-A0A699S426-F1
#
_entry.id   AF-A0A699S426-F1
#
_cell.length_a   1.000
_cell.length_b   1.000
_cell.length_c   1.000
_cell.angle_alpha   90.00
_cell.angle_beta   90.00
_cell.angle_gamma   90.00
#
_symmetry.space_group_name_H-M   'P 1'
#
loop_
_entity.id
_entity.type
_entity.pdbx_description
1 polymer ?
#
loop_
_entity_poly.entity_id
_entity_poly.type
_entity_poly.pdbx_seq_one_letter_code
_entity_poly.pdbx_strand_id
1 'polypeptide(L)'
;MPPKRASTSEASAMTYGAMRKLVTDSVATALEAQAAMMASTNNPNRNSMPRKTHVARKCTYEKFMSCQPFYFNGTEGAVGLIHRFKQTESVFSHSNYAKKNKVKFAINTLTEEALFWWNSLPNLLE
;
A
#
# COMPACT_ATOMS: atom_id res chain seq x y z
N MET A 1 -48.02 3.43 -33.07
CA MET A 1 -47.57 3.01 -31.73
C MET A 1 -46.45 2.00 -31.90
N PRO A 2 -45.25 2.15 -31.30
CA PRO A 2 -44.25 1.09 -31.36
C PRO A 2 -44.34 0.18 -30.12
N PRO A 3 -44.02 -1.12 -30.26
CA PRO A 3 -44.09 -2.07 -29.15
C PRO A 3 -42.87 -1.91 -28.23
N LYS A 4 -43.14 -1.95 -26.92
CA LYS A 4 -42.18 -1.86 -25.83
C LYS A 4 -41.37 -3.17 -25.76
N ARG A 5 -40.08 -3.16 -26.14
CA ARG A 5 -39.16 -4.26 -25.81
C ARG A 5 -38.74 -4.13 -24.35
N ALA A 6 -39.10 -5.11 -23.54
CA ALA A 6 -38.44 -5.38 -22.28
C ALA A 6 -37.12 -6.10 -22.61
N SER A 7 -36.00 -5.43 -22.40
CA SER A 7 -34.68 -6.07 -22.43
C SER A 7 -34.34 -6.52 -21.01
N THR A 8 -34.54 -7.81 -20.73
CA THR A 8 -33.97 -8.46 -19.56
C THR A 8 -32.47 -8.59 -19.77
N SER A 9 -31.71 -7.70 -19.15
CA SER A 9 -30.25 -7.74 -19.09
C SER A 9 -29.85 -8.64 -17.92
N GLU A 10 -29.72 -9.95 -18.15
CA GLU A 10 -28.95 -10.82 -17.26
C GLU A 10 -27.45 -10.52 -17.45
N ALA A 11 -27.02 -9.39 -16.92
CA ALA A 11 -25.61 -9.18 -16.61
C ALA A 11 -25.30 -10.08 -15.42
N SER A 12 -24.50 -11.12 -15.64
CA SER A 12 -23.93 -12.01 -14.63
C SER A 12 -23.45 -11.18 -13.43
N ALA A 13 -24.29 -11.09 -12.40
CA ALA A 13 -24.06 -10.28 -11.23
C ALA A 13 -22.94 -10.91 -10.43
N MET A 14 -21.70 -10.48 -10.70
CA MET A 14 -20.55 -10.82 -9.88
C MET A 14 -20.83 -10.27 -8.47
N THR A 15 -21.24 -11.16 -7.57
CA THR A 15 -21.70 -10.77 -6.24
C THR A 15 -20.54 -10.16 -5.44
N TYR A 16 -20.87 -9.23 -4.53
CA TYR A 16 -19.88 -8.61 -3.64
C TYR A 16 -19.05 -9.67 -2.87
N GLY A 17 -19.64 -10.82 -2.57
CA GLY A 17 -18.92 -11.97 -1.99
C GLY A 17 -17.84 -12.57 -2.90
N ALA A 18 -18.11 -12.68 -4.21
CA ALA A 18 -17.13 -13.16 -5.19
C ALA A 18 -15.97 -12.17 -5.35
N MET A 19 -16.25 -10.87 -5.34
CA MET A 19 -15.21 -9.84 -5.39
C MET A 19 -14.32 -9.87 -4.14
N ARG A 20 -14.90 -9.97 -2.93
CA ARG A 20 -14.12 -10.10 -1.69
C ARG A 20 -13.23 -11.34 -1.72
N LYS A 21 -13.78 -12.47 -2.14
CA LYS A 21 -13.05 -13.74 -2.24
C LYS A 21 -11.86 -13.63 -3.19
N LEU A 22 -12.05 -13.03 -4.37
CA LEU A 22 -11.00 -12.84 -5.36
C LEU A 22 -9.86 -11.95 -4.83
N VAL A 23 -10.20 -10.88 -4.10
CA VAL A 23 -9.19 -10.03 -3.44
C VAL A 23 -8.42 -10.83 -2.39
N THR A 24 -9.10 -11.58 -1.52
CA THR A 24 -8.45 -12.41 -0.49
C THR A 24 -7.51 -13.45 -1.10
N ASP A 25 -7.97 -14.16 -2.12
CA ASP A 25 -7.19 -15.21 -2.80
C ASP A 25 -5.94 -14.62 -3.47
N SER A 26 -6.06 -13.44 -4.10
CA SER A 26 -4.92 -12.76 -4.74
C SER A 26 -3.87 -12.31 -3.72
N VAL A 27 -4.29 -11.79 -2.56
CA VAL A 27 -3.39 -11.34 -1.49
C VAL A 27 -2.67 -12.53 -0.85
N ALA A 28 -3.39 -13.63 -0.61
CA ALA A 28 -2.81 -14.87 -0.09
C ALA A 28 -1.74 -15.43 -1.05
N THR A 29 -2.05 -15.47 -2.35
CA THR A 29 -1.13 -15.95 -3.39
C THR A 29 0.14 -15.09 -3.47
N ALA A 30 0.01 -13.76 -3.37
CA ALA A 30 1.15 -12.85 -3.40
C ALA A 30 2.06 -13.01 -2.16
N LEU A 31 1.48 -13.24 -0.98
CA LEU A 31 2.21 -13.50 0.27
C LEU A 31 3.01 -14.80 0.19
N GLU A 32 2.41 -15.87 -0.31
CA GLU A 32 3.10 -17.16 -0.53
C GLU A 32 4.26 -17.02 -1.52
N ALA A 33 4.05 -16.32 -2.64
CA ALA A 33 5.09 -16.07 -3.62
C ALA A 33 6.26 -15.26 -3.02
N GLN A 34 5.98 -14.27 -2.17
CA GLN A 34 6.99 -13.51 -1.46
C GLN A 34 7.77 -14.37 -0.45
N ALA A 35 7.09 -15.23 0.29
CA ALA A 35 7.72 -16.15 1.24
C ALA A 35 8.64 -17.15 0.54
N ALA A 36 8.20 -17.72 -0.59
CA ALA A 36 9.01 -18.62 -1.40
C ALA A 36 10.26 -17.93 -2.00
N MET A 37 10.11 -16.68 -2.46
CA MET A 37 11.24 -15.89 -2.96
C MET A 37 12.29 -15.64 -1.87
N MET A 38 11.86 -15.37 -0.63
CA MET A 38 12.76 -15.20 0.51
C MET A 38 13.46 -16.51 0.89
N ALA A 39 12.76 -17.64 0.86
CA ALA A 39 13.34 -18.96 1.15
C ALA A 39 14.41 -19.38 0.12
N SER A 40 14.24 -19.02 -1.16
CA SER A 40 15.18 -19.35 -2.23
C SER A 40 16.47 -18.52 -2.23
N THR A 41 16.55 -17.43 -1.45
CA THR A 41 17.75 -16.55 -1.43
C THR A 41 18.82 -16.95 -0.40
N ASN A 42 18.65 -18.08 0.29
CA ASN A 42 19.69 -18.66 1.15
C ASN A 42 20.81 -19.31 0.32
N ASN A 43 21.63 -18.50 -0.34
CA ASN A 43 22.92 -18.94 -0.86
C ASN A 43 23.98 -18.84 0.27
N PRO A 44 24.70 -19.92 0.64
CA PRO A 44 25.72 -19.88 1.69
C PRO A 44 27.02 -19.15 1.29
N ASN A 45 27.18 -18.76 0.03
CA ASN A 45 28.43 -18.21 -0.47
C ASN A 45 28.29 -16.76 -0.91
N ARG A 46 28.57 -15.84 0.01
CA ARG A 46 29.20 -14.53 -0.29
C ARG A 46 29.77 -13.93 0.99
N ASN A 47 31.09 -14.05 1.11
CA ASN A 47 32.00 -13.13 1.78
C ASN A 47 31.35 -12.18 2.81
N SER A 48 31.45 -12.59 4.08
CA SER A 48 31.16 -11.77 5.25
C SER A 48 32.16 -10.62 5.37
N MET A 49 32.05 -9.63 4.49
CA MET A 49 32.37 -8.26 4.87
C MET A 49 31.53 -7.96 6.12
N PRO A 50 32.10 -7.35 7.18
CA PRO A 50 31.27 -6.84 8.25
C PRO A 50 30.30 -5.86 7.59
N ARG A 51 29.06 -6.30 7.35
CA ARG A 51 27.94 -5.39 7.19
C ARG A 51 28.04 -4.61 8.47
N LYS A 52 28.64 -3.41 8.41
CA LYS A 52 28.51 -2.39 9.44
C LYS A 52 27.02 -2.41 9.68
N THR A 53 26.62 -3.00 10.79
CA THR A 53 25.23 -3.05 11.22
C THR A 53 24.88 -1.59 11.16
N HIS A 54 24.14 -1.18 10.13
CA HIS A 54 23.73 0.20 10.00
C HIS A 54 22.83 0.34 11.22
N VAL A 55 23.41 0.79 12.33
CA VAL A 55 22.73 1.05 13.58
C VAL A 55 21.51 1.79 13.11
N ALA A 56 20.34 1.16 13.30
CA ALA A 56 19.10 1.62 12.71
C ALA A 56 18.93 3.07 13.17
N ARG A 57 19.38 4.01 12.33
CA ARG A 57 19.36 5.43 12.65
C ARG A 57 17.88 5.70 12.71
N LYS A 58 17.35 5.83 13.93
CA LYS A 58 15.94 6.13 14.17
C LYS A 58 15.63 7.36 13.34
N CYS A 59 15.01 7.15 12.21
CA CYS A 59 14.70 8.23 11.31
C CYS A 59 13.51 8.97 11.95
N THR A 60 13.76 10.22 12.34
CA THR A 60 12.82 11.07 13.07
C THR A 60 11.76 11.63 12.11
N TYR A 61 10.64 12.11 12.65
CA TYR A 61 9.63 12.81 11.86
C TYR A 61 10.21 14.04 11.16
N GLU A 62 11.09 14.78 11.83
CA GLU A 62 11.79 15.93 11.23
C GLU A 62 12.58 15.53 9.97
N LYS A 63 13.30 14.41 10.04
CA LYS A 63 14.04 13.88 8.88
C LYS A 63 13.10 13.45 7.76
N PHE A 64 11.92 12.93 8.09
CA PHE A 64 10.87 12.64 7.10
C PHE A 64 10.38 13.92 6.41
N MET A 65 10.04 14.96 7.20
CA MET A 65 9.57 16.25 6.67
C MET A 65 10.65 16.96 5.85
N SER A 66 11.93 16.80 6.20
CA SER A 66 13.06 17.34 5.43
C SER A 66 13.23 16.72 4.04
N CYS A 67 12.68 15.52 3.81
CA CYS A 67 12.63 14.90 2.49
C CYS A 67 11.50 15.46 1.62
N GLN A 68 10.79 16.48 2.11
CA GLN A 68 9.65 17.11 1.46
C GLN A 68 8.61 16.06 1.00
N PRO A 69 7.92 15.44 1.97
CA PRO A 69 6.95 14.42 1.64
C PRO A 69 5.85 15.02 0.77
N PHE A 70 5.44 14.26 -0.23
CA PHE A 70 4.41 14.69 -1.16
C PHE A 70 3.03 14.52 -0.53
N TYR A 71 2.22 15.57 -0.58
CA TYR A 71 0.85 15.55 -0.09
C TYR A 71 -0.11 14.96 -1.12
N PHE A 72 -1.12 14.22 -0.66
CA PHE A 72 -2.18 13.65 -1.47
C PHE A 72 -3.53 14.17 -1.00
N ASN A 73 -4.21 14.93 -1.86
CA ASN A 73 -5.48 15.58 -1.53
C ASN A 73 -6.73 14.74 -1.86
N GLY A 74 -6.58 13.63 -2.58
CA GLY A 74 -7.69 12.75 -2.97
C GLY A 74 -8.17 12.92 -4.42
N THR A 75 -7.77 13.99 -5.11
CA THR A 75 -8.31 14.35 -6.44
C THR A 75 -7.57 13.70 -7.62
N GLU A 76 -6.36 13.16 -7.40
CA GLU A 76 -5.46 12.65 -8.45
C GLU A 76 -5.87 11.26 -8.99
N GLY A 77 -6.95 10.67 -8.47
CA GLY A 77 -7.48 9.36 -8.88
C GLY A 77 -6.54 8.19 -8.60
N ALA A 78 -6.85 7.02 -9.19
CA ALA A 78 -6.11 5.78 -8.94
C ALA A 78 -4.63 5.84 -9.40
N VAL A 79 -4.36 6.53 -10.52
CA VAL A 79 -3.00 6.70 -11.04
C VAL A 79 -2.15 7.57 -10.11
N GLY A 80 -2.71 8.68 -9.63
CA GLY A 80 -2.06 9.52 -8.63
C GLY A 80 -1.78 8.75 -7.34
N LEU A 81 -2.76 8.00 -6.84
CA LEU A 81 -2.60 7.17 -5.64
C LEU A 81 -1.46 6.15 -5.77
N ILE A 82 -1.41 5.39 -6.88
CA ILE A 82 -0.33 4.42 -7.15
C ILE A 82 1.04 5.11 -7.20
N HIS A 83 1.11 6.27 -7.85
CA HIS A 83 2.34 7.04 -7.94
C HIS A 83 2.83 7.50 -6.56
N ARG A 84 1.92 8.00 -5.70
CA ARG A 84 2.23 8.41 -4.33
C ARG A 84 2.68 7.25 -3.44
N PHE A 85 2.07 6.07 -3.56
CA PHE A 85 2.54 4.89 -2.83
C PHE A 85 3.96 4.50 -3.22
N LYS A 86 4.27 4.47 -4.52
CA LYS A 86 5.64 4.17 -5.00
C LYS A 86 6.67 5.19 -4.50
N GLN A 87 6.31 6.47 -4.46
CA GLN A 87 7.20 7.51 -3.91
C GLN A 87 7.44 7.30 -2.41
N THR A 88 6.40 7.05 -1.63
CA THR A 88 6.50 6.81 -0.18
C THR A 88 7.29 5.54 0.14
N GLU A 89 7.12 4.46 -0.64
CA GLU A 89 7.92 3.24 -0.54
C GLU A 89 9.40 3.47 -0.85
N SER A 90 9.69 4.31 -1.85
CA SER A 90 11.06 4.73 -2.16
C SER A 90 11.68 5.48 -0.99
N VAL A 91 10.98 6.47 -0.43
CA VAL A 91 11.45 7.20 0.77
C VAL A 91 11.73 6.22 1.90
N PHE A 92 10.82 5.28 2.18
CA PHE A 92 10.98 4.26 3.22
C PHE A 92 12.10 3.25 2.97
N SER A 93 12.52 3.04 1.72
CA SER A 93 13.60 2.11 1.38
C SER A 93 14.98 2.74 1.58
N HIS A 94 15.09 4.05 1.31
CA HIS A 94 16.35 4.81 1.46
C HIS A 94 16.61 5.25 2.90
N SER A 95 15.60 5.15 3.76
CA SER A 95 15.66 5.57 5.15
C SER A 95 15.42 4.37 6.05
N ASN A 96 16.26 4.19 7.07
CA ASN A 96 16.15 3.08 8.02
C ASN A 96 14.96 3.29 9.00
N TYR A 97 13.73 3.49 8.51
CA TYR A 97 12.54 3.64 9.36
C TYR A 97 12.14 2.32 10.01
N ALA A 98 11.76 2.39 11.29
CA ALA A 98 11.09 1.28 11.95
C ALA A 98 9.73 1.01 11.29
N LYS A 99 9.42 -0.26 10.99
CA LYS A 99 8.16 -0.68 10.35
C LYS A 99 6.92 -0.06 11.01
N LYS A 100 6.90 0.03 12.34
CA LYS A 100 5.80 0.61 13.13
C LYS A 100 5.50 2.09 12.84
N ASN A 101 6.46 2.86 12.33
CA ASN A 101 6.26 4.28 12.05
C ASN A 101 5.79 4.57 10.62
N LYS A 102 5.87 3.57 9.70
CA LYS A 102 5.56 3.77 8.28
C LYS A 102 4.11 4.21 8.04
N VAL A 103 3.16 3.54 8.70
CA VAL A 103 1.73 3.88 8.60
C VAL A 103 1.47 5.30 9.10
N LYS A 104 2.01 5.66 10.26
CA LYS A 104 1.85 7.01 10.84
C LYS A 104 2.41 8.10 9.92
N PHE A 105 3.56 7.87 9.29
CA PHE A 105 4.12 8.83 8.33
C PHE A 105 3.32 8.90 7.03
N ALA A 106 2.83 7.77 6.52
CA ALA A 106 1.98 7.77 5.33
C ALA A 106 0.67 8.54 5.56
N ILE A 107 0.02 8.35 6.71
CA ILE A 107 -1.21 9.09 7.06
C ILE A 107 -0.94 10.60 7.11
N ASN A 108 0.21 11.03 7.63
CA ASN A 108 0.57 12.45 7.69
C ASN A 108 0.78 13.11 6.30
N THR A 109 0.79 12.33 5.22
CA THR A 109 0.85 12.86 3.85
C THR A 109 -0.53 13.07 3.23
N LEU A 110 -1.60 12.58 3.87
CA LEU A 110 -2.97 12.77 3.41
C LEU A 110 -3.46 14.17 3.78
N THR A 111 -4.12 14.83 2.83
CA THR A 111 -4.73 16.14 3.02
C THR A 111 -6.17 16.15 2.50
N GLU A 112 -6.95 17.14 2.92
CA GLU A 112 -8.28 17.43 2.37
C GLU A 112 -9.22 16.21 2.32
N GLU A 113 -9.73 15.85 1.14
CA GLU A 113 -10.70 14.77 0.94
C GLU A 113 -10.11 13.40 1.33
N ALA A 114 -8.82 13.17 1.06
CA ALA A 114 -8.15 11.93 1.44
C ALA A 114 -8.05 11.77 2.96
N LEU A 115 -7.77 12.86 3.69
CA LEU A 115 -7.74 12.86 5.15
C LEU A 115 -9.14 12.69 5.73
N PHE A 116 -10.15 13.34 5.14
CA PHE A 116 -11.54 13.18 5.53
C PHE A 116 -12.02 11.73 5.36
N TRP A 117 -11.71 11.11 4.21
CA TRP A 117 -12.05 9.71 3.94
C TRP A 117 -11.36 8.76 4.92
N TRP A 118 -10.06 8.97 5.17
CA TRP A 118 -9.29 8.17 6.13
C TRP A 118 -9.89 8.21 7.54
N ASN A 119 -10.30 9.39 8.01
CA ASN A 119 -10.90 9.57 9.33
C ASN A 119 -12.37 9.10 9.42
N SER A 120 -13.02 8.91 8.28
CA SER A 120 -14.41 8.41 8.20
C SER A 120 -14.49 6.89 8.26
N LEU A 121 -13.36 6.18 8.13
CA LEU A 121 -13.29 4.74 8.35
C LEU A 121 -13.38 4.46 9.86
N PRO A 122 -14.35 3.66 10.34
CA PRO A 122 -14.41 3.30 11.75
C PRO A 122 -13.11 2.60 12.14
N ASN A 123 -12.48 3.08 13.22
CA ASN A 123 -11.15 2.71 13.73
C ASN A 123 -10.78 1.25 13.45
N LEU A 124 -10.09 0.99 12.34
CA LEU A 124 -9.60 -0.34 11.98
C LEU A 124 -8.24 -0.63 12.65
N LEU A 125 -8.05 -0.14 13.88
CA LEU A 125 -6.83 -0.22 14.68
C LEU A 125 -7.14 -0.28 16.19
N GLU A 126 -8.16 -1.03 16.60
CA GLU A 126 -8.21 -1.67 17.93
C GLU A 126 -7.95 -3.17 17.80
#